data_AF-G0PMN2-F1
#
_entry.id   AF-G0PMN2-F1
#
_cell.length_a   1.000
_cell.length_b   1.000
_cell.length_c   1.000
_cell.angle_alpha   90.00
_cell.angle_beta   90.00
_cell.angle_gamma   90.00
#
_symmetry.space_group_name_H-M   'P 1'
#
loop_
_entity.id
_entity.type
_entity.pdbx_description
1 polymer ?
#
loop_
_entity_poly.entity_id
_entity_poly.type
_entity_poly.pdbx_seq_one_letter_code
_entity_poly.pdbx_strand_id
1 'polypeptide(L)'
;METIKERKEKSASMPEDAALLLVDLYIRDEKMYNGRLIGGSKNGKSPRQLCIAKWLTELSAIGCDKTVDYLTNRIRGDLQLVRSVLSEEKTERGKTGGGLPKKSKKLDLARTKLYEHLRGSHLVEGLSCGFESGAGETSTVAKETHQIDILSESSNMLTSNSGSDEIVIEDDVDNPCSSSNNASEKTKTTSFKDFAKSSRKRPSTKNTDEICDLRRSLLTAEIQLAEKKARNLDKEYEQMKKKDDILAIEKETAILKRTLLMQKLQ
;
A
#
# COMPACT_ATOMS: atom_id res chain seq x y z
N MET A 1 -44.34 -29.72 31.66
CA MET A 1 -42.93 -29.34 31.68
C MET A 1 -42.74 -28.18 30.72
N GLU A 2 -42.91 -26.95 31.21
CA GLU A 2 -42.67 -25.75 30.40
C GLU A 2 -41.17 -25.48 30.32
N THR A 3 -40.63 -25.46 29.11
CA THR A 3 -39.25 -25.09 28.84
C THR A 3 -39.13 -23.57 28.93
N ILE A 4 -38.48 -23.10 30.00
CA ILE A 4 -38.11 -21.70 30.17
C ILE A 4 -37.17 -21.33 29.02
N LYS A 5 -37.64 -20.47 28.10
CA LYS A 5 -36.80 -19.85 27.06
C LYS A 5 -35.78 -18.95 27.75
N GLU A 6 -34.57 -19.47 27.94
CA GLU A 6 -33.41 -18.68 28.35
C GLU A 6 -33.22 -17.52 27.37
N ARG A 7 -33.41 -16.29 27.86
CA ARG A 7 -33.11 -15.08 27.10
C ARG A 7 -31.60 -15.04 26.90
N LYS A 8 -31.14 -15.07 25.65
CA LYS A 8 -29.73 -14.84 25.28
C LYS A 8 -29.24 -13.56 25.96
N GLU A 9 -28.40 -13.70 26.97
CA GLU A 9 -27.67 -12.59 27.56
C GLU A 9 -26.88 -11.89 26.45
N LYS A 10 -27.07 -10.57 26.35
CA LYS A 10 -26.28 -9.75 25.42
C LYS A 10 -24.84 -9.84 25.90
N SER A 11 -23.98 -10.49 25.13
CA SER A 11 -22.57 -10.63 25.45
C SER A 11 -21.98 -9.27 25.82
N ALA A 12 -21.31 -9.21 26.98
CA ALA A 12 -20.78 -7.98 27.52
C ALA A 12 -19.93 -7.25 26.48
N SER A 13 -20.22 -5.95 26.31
CA SER A 13 -19.46 -5.05 25.43
C SER A 13 -17.97 -5.11 25.79
N MET A 14 -17.10 -5.11 24.78
CA MET A 14 -15.65 -5.05 25.00
C MET A 14 -15.31 -3.72 25.71
N PRO A 15 -14.49 -3.76 26.78
CA PRO A 15 -13.99 -2.55 27.44
C PRO A 15 -13.26 -1.64 26.43
N GLU A 16 -13.27 -0.33 26.67
CA GLU A 16 -12.68 0.65 25.75
C GLU A 16 -11.17 0.44 25.59
N ASP A 17 -10.43 0.21 26.68
CA ASP A 17 -8.99 -0.07 26.65
C ASP A 17 -8.66 -1.33 25.85
N ALA A 18 -9.49 -2.37 25.97
CA ALA A 18 -9.34 -3.61 25.22
C ALA A 18 -9.63 -3.41 23.72
N ALA A 19 -10.61 -2.56 23.39
CA ALA A 19 -10.91 -2.21 22.00
C ALA A 19 -9.78 -1.39 21.37
N LEU A 20 -9.18 -0.46 22.12
CA LEU A 20 -8.00 0.30 21.68
C LEU A 20 -6.81 -0.62 21.46
N LEU A 21 -6.50 -1.49 22.41
CA LEU A 21 -5.41 -2.46 22.28
C LEU A 21 -5.62 -3.34 21.04
N LEU A 22 -6.85 -3.85 20.82
CA LEU A 22 -7.14 -4.65 19.63
C LEU A 22 -6.83 -3.90 18.32
N VAL A 23 -7.16 -2.61 18.25
CA VAL A 23 -6.84 -1.78 17.09
C VAL A 23 -5.33 -1.60 16.95
N ASP A 24 -4.60 -1.38 18.04
CA ASP A 24 -3.14 -1.28 18.03
C ASP A 24 -2.46 -2.56 17.53
N LEU A 25 -2.93 -3.71 18.01
CA LEU A 25 -2.46 -5.02 17.58
C LEU A 25 -2.75 -5.24 16.09
N TYR A 26 -3.93 -4.84 15.61
CA TYR A 26 -4.27 -4.90 14.19
C TYR A 26 -3.32 -4.03 13.34
N ILE A 27 -3.08 -2.78 13.75
CA ILE A 27 -2.20 -1.85 13.03
C ILE A 27 -0.77 -2.39 12.99
N ARG A 28 -0.26 -2.87 14.13
CA ARG A 28 1.09 -3.46 14.26
C ARG A 28 1.27 -4.65 13.33
N ASP A 29 0.28 -5.55 13.29
CA ASP A 29 0.37 -6.83 12.57
C ASP A 29 -0.36 -6.79 11.22
N GLU A 30 -0.72 -5.60 10.69
CA GLU A 30 -1.62 -5.44 9.54
C GLU A 30 -1.13 -6.21 8.31
N LYS A 31 0.17 -6.09 7.98
CA LYS A 31 0.78 -6.77 6.84
C LYS A 31 0.69 -8.29 6.95
N MET A 32 0.92 -8.82 8.15
CA MET A 32 0.83 -10.26 8.42
C MET A 32 -0.63 -10.74 8.40
N TYR A 33 -1.54 -9.96 8.97
CA TYR A 33 -2.96 -10.27 9.05
C TYR A 33 -3.65 -10.28 7.67
N ASN A 34 -3.26 -9.37 6.78
CA ASN A 34 -3.74 -9.28 5.40
C ASN A 34 -2.93 -10.16 4.42
N GLY A 35 -1.83 -10.75 4.88
CA GLY A 35 -0.98 -11.62 4.08
C GLY A 35 -1.72 -12.86 3.59
N ARG A 36 -1.59 -13.16 2.29
CA ARG A 36 -2.08 -14.41 1.71
C ARG A 36 -1.04 -15.50 1.92
N LEU A 37 -1.52 -16.72 2.16
CA LEU A 37 -0.65 -17.89 2.20
C LEU A 37 -0.17 -18.18 0.77
N ILE A 38 1.11 -17.92 0.47
CA ILE A 38 1.72 -18.24 -0.82
C ILE A 38 2.29 -19.66 -0.70
N GLY A 39 1.63 -20.64 -1.33
CA GLY A 39 2.20 -21.98 -1.54
C GLY A 39 2.19 -22.95 -0.34
N GLY A 40 1.25 -22.84 0.61
CA GLY A 40 1.22 -23.69 1.81
C GLY A 40 0.32 -24.93 1.75
N SER A 41 0.76 -26.01 2.41
CA SER A 41 -0.01 -27.23 2.73
C SER A 41 -1.36 -26.89 3.39
N LYS A 42 -2.42 -27.66 3.07
CA LYS A 42 -3.80 -27.48 3.58
C LYS A 42 -3.93 -27.54 5.11
N ASN A 43 -2.90 -27.98 5.82
CA ASN A 43 -2.95 -28.27 7.25
C ASN A 43 -2.33 -27.19 8.16
N GLY A 44 -1.76 -26.12 7.58
CA GLY A 44 -1.12 -25.05 8.35
C GLY A 44 -2.10 -24.01 8.90
N LYS A 45 -1.79 -23.41 10.06
CA LYS A 45 -2.48 -22.21 10.54
C LYS A 45 -2.21 -21.05 9.59
N SER A 46 -3.27 -20.37 9.16
CA SER A 46 -3.13 -19.17 8.31
C SER A 46 -2.43 -18.02 9.07
N PRO A 47 -1.74 -17.10 8.38
CA PRO A 47 -1.13 -15.92 9.01
C PRO A 47 -2.13 -15.14 9.87
N ARG A 48 -3.35 -14.96 9.37
CA ARG A 48 -4.47 -14.36 10.11
C ARG A 48 -4.79 -15.10 11.42
N GLN A 49 -4.86 -16.44 11.40
CA GLN A 49 -5.11 -17.22 12.62
C GLN A 49 -3.97 -17.09 13.63
N LEU A 50 -2.72 -16.98 13.16
CA LEU A 50 -1.57 -16.73 14.03
C LEU A 50 -1.65 -15.36 14.70
N CYS A 51 -2.00 -14.31 13.96
CA CYS A 51 -2.23 -12.98 14.52
C CYS A 51 -3.32 -13.01 15.60
N ILE A 52 -4.50 -13.58 15.29
CA ILE A 52 -5.62 -13.64 16.24
C ILE A 52 -5.25 -14.41 17.51
N ALA A 53 -4.52 -15.52 17.38
CA ALA A 53 -4.05 -16.28 18.54
C ALA A 53 -3.12 -15.44 19.43
N LYS A 54 -2.19 -14.68 18.85
CA LYS A 54 -1.32 -13.77 19.61
C LYS A 54 -2.11 -12.65 20.28
N TRP A 55 -3.06 -12.04 19.56
CA TRP A 55 -3.88 -10.95 20.09
C TRP A 55 -4.76 -11.42 21.25
N LEU A 56 -5.27 -12.64 21.21
CA LEU A 56 -5.99 -13.22 22.33
C LEU A 56 -5.11 -13.32 23.58
N THR A 57 -3.88 -13.79 23.45
CA THR A 57 -2.93 -13.84 24.57
C THR A 57 -2.67 -12.45 25.17
N GLU A 58 -2.49 -11.43 24.31
CA GLU A 58 -2.27 -10.04 24.77
C GLU A 58 -3.54 -9.44 25.41
N LEU A 59 -4.72 -9.75 24.90
CA LEU A 59 -5.99 -9.30 25.48
C LEU A 59 -6.34 -10.02 26.80
N SER A 60 -6.00 -11.30 26.91
CA SER A 60 -6.11 -12.03 28.17
C SER A 60 -5.19 -11.44 29.24
N ALA A 61 -4.02 -10.92 28.87
CA ALA A 61 -3.12 -10.27 29.82
C ALA A 61 -3.70 -9.00 30.48
N ILE A 62 -4.65 -8.32 29.81
CA ILE A 62 -5.39 -7.17 30.38
C ILE A 62 -6.74 -7.58 31.00
N GLY A 63 -6.99 -8.88 31.17
CA GLY A 63 -8.24 -9.42 31.73
C GLY A 63 -9.43 -9.44 30.76
N CYS A 64 -9.18 -9.37 29.44
CA CYS A 64 -10.22 -9.43 28.42
C CYS A 64 -10.23 -10.78 27.68
N ASP A 65 -10.79 -11.80 28.32
CA ASP A 65 -10.94 -13.11 27.70
C ASP A 65 -12.13 -13.13 26.74
N LYS A 66 -11.84 -13.27 25.44
CA LYS A 66 -12.85 -13.35 24.37
C LYS A 66 -12.55 -14.53 23.45
N THR A 67 -13.56 -14.96 22.70
CA THR A 67 -13.39 -16.03 21.71
C THR A 67 -12.74 -15.52 20.42
N VAL A 68 -12.07 -16.41 19.69
CA VAL A 68 -11.51 -16.15 18.35
C VAL A 68 -12.57 -15.55 17.42
N ASP A 69 -13.79 -16.09 17.45
CA ASP A 69 -14.89 -15.63 16.59
C ASP A 69 -15.35 -14.23 16.96
N TYR A 70 -15.43 -13.93 18.27
CA TYR A 70 -15.77 -12.59 18.74
C TYR A 70 -14.75 -11.58 18.24
N LEU A 71 -13.46 -11.87 18.40
CA LEU A 71 -12.39 -10.96 18.00
C LEU A 71 -12.36 -10.72 16.49
N THR A 72 -12.52 -11.81 15.73
CA THR A 72 -12.59 -11.76 14.27
C THR A 72 -13.77 -10.94 13.77
N ASN A 73 -14.95 -11.13 14.37
CA ASN A 73 -16.14 -10.37 14.01
C ASN A 73 -16.03 -8.90 14.42
N ARG A 74 -15.44 -8.61 15.59
CA ARG A 74 -15.23 -7.25 16.06
C ARG A 74 -14.32 -6.46 15.12
N ILE A 75 -13.13 -6.98 14.82
CA ILE A 75 -12.19 -6.27 13.93
C ILE A 75 -12.75 -6.13 12.51
N ARG A 76 -13.45 -7.16 12.01
CA ARG A 76 -14.14 -7.09 10.71
C ARG A 76 -15.20 -5.99 10.70
N GLY A 77 -16.02 -5.91 11.75
CA GLY A 77 -17.06 -4.91 11.89
C GLY A 77 -16.49 -3.48 11.97
N ASP A 78 -15.41 -3.30 12.72
CA ASP A 78 -14.73 -2.00 12.85
C ASP A 78 -14.10 -1.57 11.51
N LEU A 79 -13.41 -2.48 10.82
CA LEU A 79 -12.88 -2.22 9.48
C LEU A 79 -13.96 -1.87 8.46
N GLN A 80 -15.08 -2.59 8.46
CA GLN A 80 -16.19 -2.33 7.55
C GLN A 80 -16.82 -0.95 7.80
N LEU A 81 -17.03 -0.60 9.08
CA LEU A 81 -17.59 0.68 9.46
C LEU A 81 -16.67 1.83 9.05
N VAL A 82 -15.38 1.74 9.41
CA VAL A 82 -14.39 2.78 9.08
C VAL A 82 -14.23 2.94 7.57
N ARG A 83 -14.20 1.84 6.81
CA ARG A 83 -14.17 1.90 5.34
C ARG A 83 -15.42 2.53 4.74
N SER A 84 -16.60 2.29 5.32
CA SER A 84 -17.85 2.96 4.89
C SER A 84 -17.71 4.48 5.05
N VAL A 85 -17.23 4.93 6.22
CA VAL A 85 -17.03 6.36 6.51
C VAL A 85 -16.03 6.99 5.53
N LEU A 86 -14.89 6.33 5.27
CA LEU A 86 -13.90 6.82 4.30
C LEU A 86 -14.46 6.87 2.87
N SER A 87 -15.28 5.89 2.49
CA SER A 87 -15.93 5.86 1.17
C SER A 87 -16.97 6.97 1.01
N GLU A 88 -17.78 7.22 2.03
CA GLU A 88 -18.75 8.32 2.08
C GLU A 88 -18.03 9.67 1.96
N GLU A 89 -16.94 9.86 2.71
CA GLU A 89 -16.12 11.07 2.66
C GLU A 89 -15.51 11.31 1.27
N LYS A 90 -14.96 10.27 0.63
CA LYS A 90 -14.44 10.35 -0.74
C LYS A 90 -15.53 10.75 -1.74
N THR A 91 -16.73 10.21 -1.57
CA THR A 91 -17.88 10.51 -2.42
C THR A 91 -18.36 11.95 -2.25
N GLU A 92 -18.46 12.45 -1.01
CA GLU A 92 -18.88 13.83 -0.75
C GLU A 92 -17.83 14.85 -1.21
N ARG A 93 -16.53 14.56 -1.09
CA ARG A 93 -15.47 15.41 -1.69
C ARG A 93 -15.60 15.51 -3.21
N GLY A 94 -15.92 14.39 -3.88
CA GLY A 94 -16.15 14.38 -5.32
C GLY A 94 -17.35 15.23 -5.75
N LYS A 95 -18.44 15.23 -4.97
CA LYS A 95 -19.64 16.04 -5.26
C LYS A 95 -19.44 17.53 -5.02
N THR A 96 -18.66 17.89 -4.00
CA THR A 96 -18.50 19.28 -3.54
C THR A 96 -17.29 19.99 -4.16
N GLY A 97 -16.59 19.35 -5.11
CA GLY A 97 -15.39 19.92 -5.73
C GLY A 97 -14.24 20.14 -4.74
N GLY A 98 -14.14 19.32 -3.69
CA GLY A 98 -13.13 19.46 -2.63
C GLY A 98 -13.59 20.23 -1.39
N GLY A 99 -14.88 20.57 -1.27
CA GLY A 99 -15.46 21.17 -0.08
C GLY A 99 -15.35 20.30 1.17
N LEU A 100 -15.46 20.94 2.36
CA LEU A 100 -15.44 20.23 3.64
C LEU A 100 -16.56 19.16 3.66
N PRO A 101 -16.24 17.90 4.02
CA PRO A 101 -17.25 16.86 4.10
C PRO A 101 -18.28 17.19 5.19
N LYS A 102 -19.52 16.68 5.01
CA LYS A 102 -20.54 16.72 6.06
C LYS A 102 -20.00 16.05 7.33
N LYS A 103 -20.40 16.55 8.50
CA LYS A 103 -20.00 16.03 9.82
C LYS A 103 -20.10 14.50 9.80
N SER A 104 -18.95 13.83 9.90
CA SER A 104 -18.88 12.37 9.85
C SER A 104 -19.60 11.75 11.03
N LYS A 105 -20.01 10.49 10.89
CA LYS A 105 -20.60 9.70 11.97
C LYS A 105 -19.63 9.69 13.16
N LYS A 106 -20.12 10.02 14.37
CA LYS A 106 -19.29 10.01 15.58
C LYS A 106 -18.75 8.59 15.81
N LEU A 107 -17.44 8.42 15.66
CA LEU A 107 -16.73 7.18 15.93
C LEU A 107 -16.33 7.11 17.41
N ASP A 108 -16.21 5.90 17.94
CA ASP A 108 -15.58 5.69 19.25
C ASP A 108 -14.06 5.89 19.13
N LEU A 109 -13.34 5.93 20.26
CA LEU A 109 -11.93 6.26 20.29
C LEU A 109 -11.08 5.24 19.51
N ALA A 110 -11.36 3.95 19.68
CA ALA A 110 -10.70 2.87 18.95
C ALA A 110 -10.91 2.97 17.43
N ARG A 111 -12.14 3.23 16.98
CA ARG A 111 -12.44 3.41 15.55
C ARG A 111 -11.88 4.70 14.99
N THR A 112 -11.76 5.75 15.80
CA THR A 112 -11.12 7.01 15.40
C THR A 112 -9.66 6.77 15.07
N LYS A 113 -8.95 6.03 15.94
CA LYS A 113 -7.56 5.61 15.69
C LYS A 113 -7.41 4.75 14.44
N LEU A 114 -8.31 3.78 14.25
CA LEU A 114 -8.33 2.95 13.04
C LEU A 114 -8.63 3.78 11.77
N TYR A 115 -9.50 4.77 11.87
CA TYR A 115 -9.82 5.70 10.80
C TYR A 115 -8.60 6.54 10.40
N GLU A 116 -7.86 7.08 11.37
CA GLU A 116 -6.63 7.84 11.11
C GLU A 116 -5.58 7.00 10.40
N HIS A 117 -5.36 5.76 10.86
CA HIS A 117 -4.45 4.82 10.22
C HIS A 117 -4.82 4.53 8.77
N LEU A 118 -6.09 4.16 8.52
CA LEU A 118 -6.57 3.83 7.17
C LEU A 118 -6.63 5.06 6.25
N ARG A 119 -6.88 6.25 6.80
CA ARG A 119 -6.82 7.52 6.05
C ARG A 119 -5.39 7.84 5.62
N GLY A 120 -4.40 7.61 6.49
CA GLY A 120 -2.99 7.87 6.22
C GLY A 120 -2.35 6.85 5.27
N SER A 121 -2.77 5.59 5.32
CA SER A 121 -2.24 4.52 4.46
C SER A 121 -2.45 4.79 2.95
N HIS A 122 -3.49 5.53 2.56
CA HIS A 122 -3.73 5.92 1.17
C HIS A 122 -2.79 7.04 0.65
N LEU A 123 -2.04 7.72 1.51
CA LEU A 123 -1.11 8.79 1.09
C LEU A 123 0.25 8.27 0.59
N VAL A 124 0.60 7.00 0.84
CA VAL A 124 1.98 6.50 0.65
C VAL A 124 2.19 5.67 -0.62
N GLU A 125 1.14 5.17 -1.29
CA GLU A 125 1.28 4.42 -2.54
C GLU A 125 0.60 5.15 -3.72
N GLY A 126 1.36 6.03 -4.37
CA GLY A 126 1.11 6.42 -5.76
C GLY A 126 0.22 7.63 -5.98
N LEU A 127 0.84 8.82 -5.98
CA LEU A 127 0.84 9.81 -7.07
C LEU A 127 1.44 11.11 -6.50
N SER A 128 2.76 11.26 -6.60
CA SER A 128 3.38 12.59 -6.63
C SER A 128 3.06 13.24 -7.98
N CYS A 129 1.79 13.60 -8.21
CA CYS A 129 1.46 14.50 -9.31
C CYS A 129 1.87 15.89 -8.86
N GLY A 130 3.11 16.24 -9.18
CA GLY A 130 3.60 17.60 -9.17
C GLY A 130 2.67 18.47 -9.99
N PHE A 131 2.17 19.51 -9.35
CA PHE A 131 1.68 20.71 -10.02
C PHE A 131 2.13 21.90 -9.17
N GLU A 132 3.45 22.07 -9.08
CA GLU A 132 4.03 23.34 -8.68
C GLU A 132 3.95 24.27 -9.90
N SER A 133 2.75 24.80 -10.16
CA SER A 133 2.63 25.99 -10.99
C SER A 133 2.97 27.19 -10.11
N GLY A 134 4.15 27.75 -10.38
CA GLY A 134 4.59 29.01 -9.83
C GLY A 134 3.63 30.15 -10.21
N ALA A 135 3.17 30.84 -9.18
CA ALA A 135 2.87 32.26 -9.15
C ALA A 135 3.00 32.62 -7.67
N GLY A 136 4.06 33.30 -7.23
CA GLY A 136 4.26 34.69 -7.55
C GLY A 136 3.96 35.48 -6.28
N GLU A 137 5.03 35.74 -5.53
CA GLU A 137 5.30 36.98 -4.79
C GLU A 137 4.44 37.41 -3.58
N THR A 138 5.21 37.62 -2.50
CA THR A 138 5.11 38.67 -1.46
C THR A 138 4.13 38.46 -0.31
N SER A 139 4.67 38.23 0.89
CA SER A 139 4.78 39.32 1.86
C SER A 139 5.61 38.90 3.08
N THR A 140 6.60 39.74 3.35
CA THR A 140 7.48 39.83 4.51
C THR A 140 6.76 39.85 5.86
N VAL A 141 7.24 39.10 6.87
CA VAL A 141 7.50 39.61 8.23
C VAL A 141 8.59 38.74 8.89
N ALA A 142 9.67 39.40 9.31
CA ALA A 142 10.82 38.86 10.01
C ALA A 142 10.54 38.47 11.47
N LYS A 143 11.31 37.53 12.03
CA LYS A 143 12.03 37.74 13.32
C LYS A 143 13.05 36.65 13.68
N GLU A 144 14.28 37.14 13.85
CA GLU A 144 15.39 36.77 14.76
C GLU A 144 15.68 35.29 15.07
N THR A 145 16.75 34.70 14.51
CA THR A 145 18.18 34.75 14.94
C THR A 145 18.47 34.06 16.27
N HIS A 146 19.05 32.85 16.21
CA HIS A 146 20.14 32.46 17.11
C HIS A 146 21.13 31.54 16.37
N GLN A 147 22.38 32.02 16.31
CA GLN A 147 23.57 31.38 15.78
C GLN A 147 24.03 30.23 16.68
N ILE A 148 24.44 29.11 16.09
CA ILE A 148 25.53 28.29 16.61
C ILE A 148 26.41 27.90 15.42
N ASP A 149 27.60 28.49 15.38
CA ASP A 149 28.74 28.12 14.55
C ASP A 149 29.28 26.74 14.95
N ILE A 150 29.43 25.82 14.00
CA ILE A 150 30.54 24.85 13.99
C ILE A 150 31.04 24.72 12.55
N LEU A 151 32.21 25.33 12.32
CA LEU A 151 33.15 25.08 11.22
C LEU A 151 33.71 23.66 11.28
N SER A 152 33.85 22.99 10.13
CA SER A 152 35.13 22.44 9.61
C SER A 152 34.89 21.71 8.28
N GLU A 153 35.26 22.32 7.16
CA GLU A 153 36.40 21.95 6.29
C GLU A 153 36.29 20.54 5.64
N SER A 154 35.95 20.46 4.35
CA SER A 154 36.85 20.58 3.17
C SER A 154 37.34 19.22 2.67
N SER A 155 36.81 18.77 1.52
CA SER A 155 37.64 18.11 0.51
C SER A 155 37.02 18.20 -0.87
N ASN A 156 37.63 19.06 -1.68
CA ASN A 156 37.49 19.13 -3.13
C ASN A 156 38.29 17.98 -3.76
N MET A 157 37.77 17.37 -4.84
CA MET A 157 38.57 16.90 -5.98
C MET A 157 37.68 16.82 -7.25
N LEU A 158 37.96 17.76 -8.17
CA LEU A 158 38.07 17.69 -9.63
C LEU A 158 38.00 16.27 -10.26
N THR A 159 37.61 15.97 -11.50
CA THR A 159 37.20 16.69 -12.73
C THR A 159 36.74 15.64 -13.76
N SER A 160 35.80 16.04 -14.62
CA SER A 160 35.68 15.74 -16.07
C SER A 160 35.95 14.34 -16.62
N ASN A 161 34.93 13.73 -17.26
CA ASN A 161 35.15 13.24 -18.62
C ASN A 161 33.88 13.37 -19.47
N SER A 162 34.07 13.97 -20.65
CA SER A 162 33.07 14.18 -21.70
C SER A 162 32.95 12.94 -22.56
N GLY A 163 31.74 12.55 -22.92
CA GLY A 163 31.47 11.51 -23.91
C GLY A 163 30.09 11.74 -24.49
N SER A 164 30.06 12.58 -25.52
CA SER A 164 28.95 12.77 -26.45
C SER A 164 28.64 11.48 -27.18
N ASP A 165 27.37 11.08 -27.21
CA ASP A 165 26.83 10.30 -28.32
C ASP A 165 25.42 10.78 -28.65
N GLU A 166 25.17 10.76 -29.94
CA GLU A 166 24.36 11.65 -30.75
C GLU A 166 23.31 10.80 -31.49
N ILE A 167 22.03 11.24 -31.43
CA ILE A 167 20.92 10.97 -32.39
C ILE A 167 20.43 9.49 -32.40
N VAL A 168 19.12 9.14 -32.40
CA VAL A 168 18.04 9.45 -33.35
C VAL A 168 16.69 9.31 -32.61
N ILE A 169 15.83 10.32 -32.68
CA ILE A 169 14.39 10.17 -32.44
C ILE A 169 13.74 10.20 -33.82
N GLU A 170 13.26 9.06 -34.29
CA GLU A 170 12.38 8.99 -35.45
C GLU A 170 10.95 9.24 -34.97
N ASP A 171 10.45 10.42 -35.33
CA ASP A 171 9.03 10.71 -35.45
C ASP A 171 8.48 9.89 -36.62
N ASP A 172 7.52 9.00 -36.36
CA ASP A 172 6.62 8.54 -37.40
C ASP A 172 5.17 8.88 -37.03
N VAL A 173 4.67 9.78 -37.88
CA VAL A 173 3.31 10.29 -37.97
C VAL A 173 2.49 9.25 -38.70
N ASP A 174 1.37 8.80 -38.13
CA ASP A 174 0.24 8.37 -38.97
C ASP A 174 -1.11 8.67 -38.30
N ASN A 175 -1.57 9.86 -38.66
CA ASN A 175 -2.94 10.32 -38.65
C ASN A 175 -3.64 9.79 -39.92
N PRO A 176 -4.81 9.14 -39.80
CA PRO A 176 -5.83 9.42 -40.80
C PRO A 176 -7.14 9.88 -40.15
N CYS A 177 -7.40 11.17 -40.34
CA CYS A 177 -8.70 11.80 -40.27
C CYS A 177 -9.46 11.52 -41.57
N SER A 178 -10.69 11.02 -41.47
CA SER A 178 -11.80 11.17 -42.45
C SER A 178 -12.94 10.24 -42.03
N SER A 179 -14.23 10.55 -42.07
CA SER A 179 -14.95 11.76 -42.45
C SER A 179 -16.35 11.67 -41.81
N SER A 180 -16.97 12.84 -41.72
CA SER A 180 -18.36 13.09 -41.32
C SER A 180 -19.39 12.06 -41.81
N ASN A 181 -20.44 11.86 -41.01
CA ASN A 181 -21.82 11.92 -41.54
C ASN A 181 -22.80 12.37 -40.44
N ASN A 182 -23.39 13.54 -40.67
CA ASN A 182 -24.63 13.99 -40.07
C ASN A 182 -25.78 13.03 -40.46
N ALA A 183 -26.63 12.62 -39.51
CA ALA A 183 -28.04 12.34 -39.80
C ALA A 183 -28.87 12.15 -38.52
N SER A 184 -29.75 13.13 -38.29
CA SER A 184 -31.19 12.96 -38.01
C SER A 184 -31.61 12.06 -36.84
N GLU A 185 -32.17 12.73 -35.83
CA GLU A 185 -33.30 12.25 -35.04
C GLU A 185 -34.28 11.43 -35.89
N LYS A 186 -34.53 10.19 -35.49
CA LYS A 186 -35.85 9.53 -35.57
C LYS A 186 -35.98 8.58 -34.40
N THR A 187 -36.76 8.98 -33.40
CA THR A 187 -37.31 8.10 -32.37
C THR A 187 -38.15 7.01 -33.02
N LYS A 188 -37.54 5.85 -33.31
CA LYS A 188 -38.26 4.62 -33.63
C LYS A 188 -38.41 3.82 -32.35
N THR A 189 -39.66 3.65 -31.92
CA THR A 189 -40.08 2.74 -30.86
C THR A 189 -39.61 1.32 -31.21
N THR A 190 -38.47 0.91 -30.68
CA THR A 190 -37.97 -0.46 -30.80
C THR A 190 -38.86 -1.35 -29.94
N SER A 191 -39.68 -2.16 -30.61
CA SER A 191 -40.50 -3.19 -29.98
C SER A 191 -39.62 -4.13 -29.14
N PHE A 192 -40.10 -4.49 -27.94
CA PHE A 192 -39.44 -5.44 -27.02
C PHE A 192 -39.07 -6.78 -27.69
N LYS A 193 -39.74 -7.13 -28.80
CA LYS A 193 -39.46 -8.31 -29.63
C LYS A 193 -38.13 -8.24 -30.39
N ASP A 194 -37.63 -7.05 -30.72
CA ASP A 194 -36.36 -6.86 -31.42
C ASP A 194 -35.17 -6.87 -30.44
N PHE A 195 -35.39 -6.40 -29.21
CA PHE A 195 -34.41 -6.52 -28.13
C PHE A 195 -34.14 -7.99 -27.77
N ALA A 196 -35.18 -8.81 -27.70
CA ALA A 196 -35.07 -10.25 -27.40
C ALA A 196 -34.40 -11.10 -28.50
N LYS A 197 -34.28 -10.57 -29.73
CA LYS A 197 -33.57 -11.26 -30.84
C LYS A 197 -32.11 -10.85 -30.97
N SER A 198 -31.72 -9.67 -30.46
CA SER A 198 -30.34 -9.17 -30.49
C SER A 198 -29.41 -9.95 -29.53
N SER A 199 -29.95 -10.47 -28.43
CA SER A 199 -29.21 -11.22 -27.40
C SER A 199 -28.84 -12.66 -27.78
N ARG A 200 -29.08 -13.10 -29.03
CA ARG A 200 -28.66 -14.42 -29.54
C ARG A 200 -27.52 -14.37 -30.56
N LYS A 201 -26.84 -13.24 -30.75
CA LYS A 201 -25.55 -13.23 -31.48
C LYS A 201 -24.46 -13.72 -30.54
N ARG A 202 -24.08 -15.00 -30.70
CA ARG A 202 -22.86 -15.56 -30.12
C ARG A 202 -21.68 -14.63 -30.44
N PRO A 203 -20.84 -14.25 -29.47
CA PRO A 203 -19.66 -13.44 -29.76
C PRO A 203 -18.77 -14.18 -30.76
N SER A 204 -18.35 -13.43 -31.78
CA SER A 204 -17.38 -13.85 -32.79
C SER A 204 -16.12 -14.44 -32.12
N THR A 205 -15.70 -15.62 -32.56
CA THR A 205 -14.50 -16.34 -32.08
C THR A 205 -13.20 -15.53 -32.20
N LYS A 206 -13.19 -14.43 -32.96
CA LYS A 206 -12.02 -13.54 -33.08
C LYS A 206 -11.69 -12.81 -31.77
N ASN A 207 -12.69 -12.42 -30.98
CA ASN A 207 -12.46 -11.71 -29.72
C ASN A 207 -11.92 -12.62 -28.61
N THR A 208 -12.16 -13.93 -28.67
CA THR A 208 -11.66 -14.85 -27.64
C THR A 208 -10.17 -15.14 -27.78
N ASP A 209 -9.65 -15.12 -29.00
CA ASP A 209 -8.24 -15.39 -29.28
C ASP A 209 -7.37 -14.21 -28.83
N GLU A 210 -7.79 -12.97 -29.14
CA GLU A 210 -7.14 -11.74 -28.65
C GLU A 210 -7.10 -11.66 -27.12
N ILE A 211 -8.20 -12.04 -26.45
CA ILE A 211 -8.25 -12.10 -24.98
C ILE A 211 -7.31 -13.17 -24.42
N CYS A 212 -7.17 -14.31 -25.11
CA CYS A 212 -6.24 -15.36 -24.70
C CYS A 212 -4.77 -14.91 -24.88
N ASP A 213 -4.48 -14.14 -25.92
CA ASP A 213 -3.13 -13.64 -26.21
C ASP A 213 -2.72 -12.53 -25.25
N LEU A 214 -3.63 -11.61 -24.91
CA LEU A 214 -3.44 -10.63 -23.84
C LEU A 214 -3.17 -11.30 -22.49
N ARG A 215 -3.91 -12.36 -22.17
CA ARG A 215 -3.71 -13.11 -20.92
C ARG A 215 -2.34 -13.81 -20.89
N ARG A 216 -1.91 -14.39 -22.01
CA ARG A 216 -0.57 -14.99 -22.13
C ARG A 216 0.52 -13.93 -21.98
N SER A 217 0.38 -12.79 -22.67
CA SER A 217 1.32 -11.67 -22.59
C SER A 217 1.46 -11.16 -21.15
N LEU A 218 0.35 -10.94 -20.45
CA LEU A 218 0.35 -10.49 -19.06
C LEU A 218 1.05 -11.49 -18.14
N LEU A 219 0.79 -12.79 -18.31
CA LEU A 219 1.41 -13.83 -17.49
C LEU A 219 2.92 -13.94 -17.76
N THR A 220 3.36 -13.76 -19.01
CA THR A 220 4.79 -13.68 -19.36
C THR A 220 5.45 -12.45 -18.74
N ALA A 221 4.79 -11.29 -18.75
CA ALA A 221 5.31 -10.07 -18.12
C ALA A 221 5.43 -10.22 -16.60
N GLU A 222 4.47 -10.88 -15.94
CA GLU A 222 4.53 -11.18 -14.51
C GLU A 222 5.71 -12.10 -14.16
N ILE A 223 5.97 -13.13 -14.98
CA ILE A 223 7.12 -14.03 -14.81
C ILE A 223 8.43 -13.25 -14.96
N GLN A 224 8.56 -12.43 -16.00
CA GLN A 224 9.76 -11.61 -16.22
C GLN A 224 10.01 -10.61 -15.09
N LEU A 225 8.94 -10.03 -14.54
CA LEU A 225 9.05 -9.12 -13.39
C LEU A 225 9.51 -9.87 -12.14
N ALA A 226 8.99 -11.08 -11.90
CA ALA A 226 9.40 -11.93 -10.78
C ALA A 226 10.88 -12.33 -10.91
N GLU A 227 11.33 -12.72 -12.10
CA GLU A 227 12.74 -13.05 -12.36
C GLU A 227 13.66 -11.83 -12.15
N LYS A 228 13.27 -10.64 -12.61
CA LYS A 228 14.04 -9.41 -12.37
C LYS A 228 14.15 -9.10 -10.88
N LYS A 229 13.07 -9.29 -10.11
CA LYS A 229 13.09 -9.11 -8.65
C LYS A 229 14.03 -10.11 -7.96
N ALA A 230 14.01 -11.37 -8.37
CA ALA A 230 14.92 -12.39 -7.84
C ALA A 230 16.39 -12.03 -8.11
N ARG A 231 16.73 -11.65 -9.35
CA ARG A 231 18.10 -11.23 -9.71
C ARG A 231 18.57 -10.00 -8.93
N ASN A 232 17.67 -9.07 -8.61
CA ASN A 232 18.02 -7.91 -7.80
C ASN A 232 18.30 -8.30 -6.34
N LEU A 233 17.50 -9.20 -5.76
CA LEU A 233 17.75 -9.73 -4.41
C LEU A 233 19.09 -10.47 -4.33
N ASP A 234 19.44 -11.26 -5.34
CA ASP A 234 20.74 -11.95 -5.40
C ASP A 234 21.91 -10.96 -5.42
N LYS A 235 21.78 -9.86 -6.19
CA LYS A 235 22.78 -8.78 -6.23
C LYS A 235 22.92 -8.07 -4.89
N GLU A 236 21.81 -7.77 -4.21
CA GLU A 236 21.82 -7.16 -2.88
C GLU A 236 22.51 -8.08 -1.86
N TYR A 237 22.23 -9.39 -1.92
CA TYR A 237 22.88 -10.38 -1.07
C TYR A 237 24.39 -10.46 -1.33
N GLU A 238 24.83 -10.46 -2.59
CA GLU A 238 26.25 -10.42 -2.93
C GLU A 238 26.94 -9.14 -2.44
N GLN A 239 26.27 -7.99 -2.52
CA GLN A 239 26.80 -6.73 -2.00
C GLN A 239 26.93 -6.75 -0.48
N MET A 240 25.95 -7.31 0.23
CA MET A 240 26.01 -7.47 1.68
C MET A 240 27.16 -8.38 2.08
N LYS A 241 27.33 -9.53 1.41
CA LYS A 241 28.45 -10.43 1.65
C LYS A 241 29.81 -9.74 1.47
N LYS A 242 29.98 -8.97 0.40
CA LYS A 242 31.21 -8.18 0.16
C LYS A 242 31.46 -7.16 1.28
N LYS A 243 30.43 -6.52 1.81
CA LYS A 243 30.56 -5.58 2.94
C LYS A 243 31.01 -6.30 4.21
N ASP A 244 30.45 -7.49 4.49
CA ASP A 244 30.85 -8.30 5.65
C ASP A 244 32.31 -8.74 5.55
N ASP A 245 32.76 -9.15 4.35
CA ASP A 245 34.16 -9.52 4.09
C ASP A 245 35.10 -8.31 4.30
N ILE A 246 34.71 -7.10 3.86
CA ILE A 246 35.49 -5.87 4.09
C ILE A 246 35.60 -5.57 5.59
N LEU A 247 34.48 -5.65 6.33
CA LEU A 247 34.47 -5.42 7.78
C LEU A 247 35.36 -6.43 8.53
N ALA A 248 35.41 -7.68 8.08
CA ALA A 248 36.30 -8.69 8.66
C ALA A 248 37.78 -8.32 8.47
N ILE A 249 38.16 -7.86 7.27
CA ILE A 249 39.51 -7.40 6.95
C ILE A 249 39.87 -6.15 7.79
N GLU A 250 38.96 -5.19 7.90
CA GLU A 250 39.17 -3.98 8.72
C GLU A 250 39.41 -4.34 10.20
N LYS A 251 38.67 -5.31 10.73
CA LYS A 251 38.87 -5.80 12.10
C LYS A 251 40.23 -6.47 12.28
N GLU A 252 40.63 -7.34 11.35
CA GLU A 252 41.94 -8.01 11.41
C GLU A 252 43.10 -7.01 11.30
N THR A 253 43.00 -6.06 10.37
CA THR A 253 44.02 -5.00 10.22
C THR A 253 44.11 -4.11 11.46
N ALA A 254 43.00 -3.81 12.13
CA ALA A 254 43.00 -3.08 13.39
C ALA A 254 43.70 -3.87 14.53
N ILE A 255 43.47 -5.17 14.60
CA ILE A 255 44.15 -6.06 15.57
C ILE A 255 45.66 -6.07 15.31
N LEU A 256 46.08 -6.26 14.06
CA LEU A 256 47.49 -6.27 13.67
C LEU A 256 48.19 -4.93 13.92
N LYS A 257 47.52 -3.81 13.65
CA LYS A 257 48.05 -2.47 13.98
C LYS A 257 48.27 -2.32 15.49
N ARG A 258 47.33 -2.80 16.30
CA ARG A 258 47.43 -2.75 17.76
C ARG A 258 48.58 -3.61 18.29
N THR A 259 48.74 -4.83 17.81
CA THR A 259 49.83 -5.71 18.26
C THR A 259 51.20 -5.17 17.87
N LEU A 260 51.33 -4.62 16.66
CA LEU A 260 52.57 -4.00 16.19
C LEU A 260 52.95 -2.75 17.01
N LEU A 261 51.96 -1.95 17.43
CA LEU A 261 52.19 -0.81 18.32
C LEU A 261 52.71 -1.29 19.69
N MET A 262 52.11 -2.33 20.26
CA MET A 262 52.55 -2.91 21.53
C MET A 262 53.98 -3.45 21.48
N GLN A 263 54.39 -4.09 20.37
CA GLN A 263 55.76 -4.56 20.19
C GLN A 263 56.78 -3.42 20.10
N LYS A 264 56.42 -2.27 19.51
CA LYS A 264 57.30 -1.10 19.42
C LYS A 264 57.53 -0.38 20.75
N LEU A 265 56.70 -0.65 21.75
CA LEU A 265 56.80 -0.05 23.09
C LEU A 265 57.65 -0.90 24.05
N GLN A 266 58.08 -2.09 23.64
CA GLN A 266 59.00 -2.97 24.37
C GLN A 266 60.43 -2.74 23.92
#